data_AF-A0AA46SGH2-F1
#
_entry.id   AF-A0AA46SGH2-F1
#
_cell.length_a   1.000
_cell.length_b   1.000
_cell.length_c   1.000
_cell.angle_alpha   90.00
_cell.angle_beta   90.00
_cell.angle_gamma   90.00
#
_symmetry.space_group_name_H-M   'P 1'
#
loop_
_entity.id
_entity.type
_entity.pdbx_description
1 polymer ?
#
loop_
_entity_poly.entity_id
_entity_poly.type
_entity_poly.pdbx_seq_one_letter_code
_entity_poly.pdbx_strand_id
1 'polypeptide(L)' 'MKTGKGSHGVVTSPDNKKVLCTNMFEDTVSIIDKEQNKVIETIEVKGVPNGISITE' A
#
# COMPACT_ATOMS: atom_id res chain seq x y z
N MET A 1 6.57 -10.44 -2.84
CA MET A 1 5.35 -10.60 -2.01
C MET A 1 4.13 -10.33 -2.88
N LYS A 2 2.94 -10.75 -2.44
CA LYS A 2 1.67 -10.41 -3.08
C LYS A 2 0.95 -9.37 -2.22
N THR A 3 0.46 -8.30 -2.85
CA THR A 3 -0.41 -7.25 -2.28
C THR A 3 -1.87 -7.62 -2.59
N GLY A 4 -2.64 -6.74 -3.23
CA GLY A 4 -3.99 -7.01 -3.71
C GLY A 4 -4.17 -6.79 -5.22
N LYS A 5 -5.36 -7.10 -5.74
CA LYS A 5 -5.66 -6.96 -7.19
C LYS A 5 -5.73 -5.50 -7.62
N GLY A 6 -5.22 -5.23 -8.81
CA GLY A 6 -5.16 -3.88 -9.34
C GLY A 6 -4.19 -2.98 -8.56
N SER A 7 -3.08 -3.55 -8.06
CA SER A 7 -1.98 -2.76 -7.48
C SER A 7 -1.58 -1.65 -8.45
N HIS A 8 -1.58 -0.40 -7.99
CA HIS A 8 -1.43 0.76 -8.87
C HIS A 8 -0.53 1.84 -8.26
N GLY A 9 -1.04 2.67 -7.34
CA GLY A 9 -0.26 3.68 -6.65
C GLY A 9 0.69 3.07 -5.62
N VAL A 10 1.87 3.66 -5.49
CA VAL A 10 2.87 3.29 -4.49
C VAL A 10 3.51 4.53 -3.88
N VAL A 11 3.73 4.52 -2.58
CA VAL A 11 4.49 5.56 -1.86
C VAL A 11 5.31 4.94 -0.74
N THR A 12 6.46 5.53 -0.44
CA THR A 12 7.34 5.11 0.67
C THR A 12 7.15 6.05 1.85
N SER A 13 7.17 5.53 3.07
CA SER A 13 7.14 6.36 4.28
C SER A 13 8.37 7.27 4.40
N PRO A 14 8.27 8.42 5.09
CA PRO A 14 9.39 9.36 5.25
C PRO A 14 10.65 8.72 5.86
N ASP A 15 10.47 7.82 6.82
CA ASP A 15 11.54 7.05 7.46
C ASP A 15 12.10 5.90 6.60
N ASN A 16 11.58 5.71 5.38
CA ASN A 16 11.92 4.65 4.45
C ASN A 16 11.71 3.21 4.94
N LYS A 17 10.96 2.99 6.04
CA LYS A 17 10.74 1.65 6.60
C LYS A 17 9.53 0.92 6.00
N LYS A 18 8.56 1.66 5.47
CA LYS A 18 7.30 1.12 4.94
C LYS A 18 7.07 1.55 3.50
N VAL A 19 6.42 0.68 2.74
CA VAL A 19 5.87 0.99 1.42
C VAL A 19 4.37 0.77 1.48
N LEU A 20 3.59 1.72 0.97
CA LEU A 20 2.14 1.63 0.88
C LEU A 20 1.78 1.44 -0.59
N CYS A 21 0.87 0.52 -0.88
CA CYS A 21 0.39 0.26 -2.25
C CYS A 21 -1.13 0.21 -2.28
N THR A 22 -1.76 0.94 -3.19
CA THR A 22 -3.22 0.91 -3.41
C THR A 22 -3.60 -0.25 -4.32
N ASN A 23 -4.62 -0.99 -3.95
CA ASN A 23 -5.18 -2.11 -4.72
C ASN A 23 -6.56 -1.73 -5.26
N MET A 24 -6.61 -1.21 -6.49
CA MET A 24 -7.82 -0.62 -7.08
C MET A 24 -9.02 -1.56 -7.17
N PHE A 25 -8.79 -2.86 -7.38
CA PHE A 25 -9.85 -3.84 -7.63
C PHE A 25 -10.17 -4.71 -6.41
N GLU A 26 -9.59 -4.35 -5.26
CA GLU A 26 -9.86 -4.98 -3.96
C GLU A 26 -10.15 -3.94 -2.88
N ASP A 27 -10.33 -2.68 -3.25
CA ASP A 27 -10.70 -1.56 -2.36
C ASP A 27 -9.83 -1.51 -1.09
N THR A 28 -8.52 -1.77 -1.23
CA THR A 28 -7.59 -1.84 -0.09
C THR A 28 -6.29 -1.08 -0.33
N VAL A 29 -5.57 -0.80 0.75
CA VAL A 29 -4.17 -0.35 0.76
C VAL A 29 -3.33 -1.38 1.53
N SER A 30 -2.28 -1.90 0.91
CA SER A 30 -1.32 -2.77 1.59
C SER A 30 -0.18 -1.96 2.18
N ILE A 31 0.15 -2.17 3.46
CA ILE A 31 1.38 -1.68 4.10
C ILE A 31 2.41 -2.81 4.08
N ILE A 32 3.56 -2.50 3.54
CA ILE A 32 4.68 -3.41 3.33
C ILE A 32 5.83 -2.99 4.23
N ASP A 33 6.36 -3.92 5.01
CA ASP A 33 7.65 -3.76 5.67
C ASP A 33 8.76 -3.95 4.63
N LYS A 34 9.61 -2.93 4.48
CA LYS A 34 10.65 -2.90 3.46
C LYS A 34 11.80 -3.86 3.75
N GLU A 35 12.17 -4.03 5.02
CA GLU A 35 13.30 -4.87 5.43
C GLU A 35 12.93 -6.36 5.29
N GLN A 36 11.73 -6.72 5.73
CA GLN A 36 11.23 -8.09 5.69
C GLN A 36 10.62 -8.46 4.35
N ASN A 37 10.45 -7.48 3.45
CA ASN A 37 9.87 -7.64 2.13
C ASN A 37 8.52 -8.38 2.18
N LYS A 38 7.64 -7.97 3.11
CA LYS A 38 6.33 -8.60 3.35
C LYS A 38 5.24 -7.58 3.64
N VAL A 39 4.01 -7.92 3.27
CA VAL A 39 2.82 -7.17 3.71
C VAL A 39 2.65 -7.42 5.21
N ILE A 40 2.60 -6.33 5.98
CA ILE A 40 2.40 -6.36 7.43
C ILE A 40 0.99 -5.91 7.84
N GLU A 41 0.29 -5.21 6.96
CA GLU A 41 -1.08 -4.77 7.18
C GLU A 41 -1.82 -4.56 5.85
N THR A 42 -3.13 -4.78 5.86
CA THR A 42 -4.02 -4.44 4.75
C THR A 42 -5.16 -3.62 5.31
N ILE A 43 -5.34 -2.42 4.79
CA ILE A 43 -6.37 -1.47 5.22
C ILE A 43 -7.48 -1.48 4.17
N GLU A 44 -8.70 -1.75 4.60
CA GLU A 44 -9.89 -1.56 3.77
C GLU A 44 -10.18 -0.06 3.58
N VAL A 45 -10.47 0.33 2.35
CA VAL A 45 -10.91 1.68 1.99
C VAL A 45 -12.19 1.60 1.17
N LYS A 46 -12.84 2.73 0.92
CA LYS A 46 -14.03 2.78 0.05
C LYS A 46 -13.66 3.27 -1.34
N GLY A 47 -14.28 2.69 -2.36
CA GLY A 47 -14.09 3.07 -3.76
C GLY A 47 -12.82 2.46 -4.35
N VAL A 48 -12.30 3.09 -5.41
CA VAL A 48 -11.20 2.54 -6.24
C VAL A 48 -9.90 3.31 -5.92
N PRO A 49 -9.12 2.93 -4.89
CA PRO A 49 -7.92 3.67 -4.52
C PRO A 49 -6.87 3.58 -5.65
N ASN A 50 -6.49 4.71 -6.24
CA ASN A 50 -5.56 4.77 -7.38
C ASN A 50 -4.26 5.52 -7.04
N GLY A 51 -4.34 6.83 -6.80
CA GLY A 51 -3.19 7.64 -6.39
C GLY A 51 -3.02 7.61 -4.87
N ILE A 52 -1.79 7.65 -4.39
CA ILE A 52 -1.47 7.72 -2.96
C ILE A 52 -0.33 8.70 -2.73
N SER A 53 -0.41 9.42 -1.62
CA SER A 53 0.64 10.30 -1.09
C SER A 53 0.66 10.14 0.42
N ILE A 54 1.82 10.38 1.01
CA ILE A 54 2.03 10.32 2.45
C ILE A 54 2.56 11.66 2.92
N THR A 55 2.09 12.11 4.07
CA THR A 55 2.61 13.28 4.77
C THR A 55 3.25 12.82 6.08
N GLU A 56 4.10 13.67 6.65
CA GLU A 56 4.59 13.53 8.03
C GLU A 56 3.50 13.86 9.05
#